data_AF-K2DF32-F1
#
_entry.id   AF-K2DF32-F1
#
_cell.length_a   1.000
_cell.length_b   1.000
_cell.length_c   1.000
_cell.angle_alpha   90.00
_cell.angle_beta   90.00
_cell.angle_gamma   90.00
#
_symmetry.space_group_name_H-M   'P 1'
#
loop_
_entity.id
_entity.type
_entity.pdbx_description
1 polymer ?
#
loop_
_entity_poly.entity_id
_entity_poly.type
_entity_poly.pdbx_seq_one_letter_code
_entity_poly.pdbx_strand_id
1 'polypeptide(L)'
;MNQPILNLKNHFCLTSQNEIQQICSPLFKHFNTTYFNFVRRYTDGSESCLTTDSKWTEFFYTERLYQKVLSDRYARSTSLIHRVKHIPWTQFSNSPVRLAQSKHFNTGIGSTIIFTRSNYADFFHFGTRNENIEMEERYANFPESLIQFAHYFYDKGRKLIENSTQKNNRLILTDRIVHKYEMPPKDNYFNLEKFTSESIPKNLCYILKERGKYICHKLK
;
A
#
# COMPACT_ATOMS: atom_id res chain seq x y z
N MET A 1 -6.46 -11.09 -30.26
CA MET A 1 -7.55 -11.36 -29.29
C MET A 1 -7.81 -10.09 -28.51
N ASN A 2 -8.99 -9.47 -28.66
CA ASN A 2 -9.37 -8.28 -27.91
C ASN A 2 -9.63 -8.69 -26.46
N GLN A 3 -8.72 -8.38 -25.55
CA GLN A 3 -8.97 -8.57 -24.12
C GLN A 3 -10.04 -7.56 -23.66
N PRO A 4 -10.97 -7.96 -22.78
CA PRO A 4 -12.01 -7.07 -22.30
C PRO A 4 -11.40 -5.85 -21.63
N ILE A 5 -11.85 -4.66 -22.03
CA ILE A 5 -11.50 -3.40 -21.39
C ILE A 5 -12.05 -3.45 -19.96
N LEU A 6 -11.20 -3.18 -18.96
CA LEU A 6 -11.62 -3.07 -17.58
C LEU A 6 -12.67 -1.95 -17.46
N ASN A 7 -13.93 -2.31 -17.23
CA ASN A 7 -14.99 -1.34 -17.07
C ASN A 7 -15.03 -0.82 -15.64
N LEU A 8 -14.50 0.39 -15.45
CA LEU A 8 -14.50 1.07 -14.15
C LEU A 8 -15.71 1.96 -13.92
N LYS A 9 -16.60 2.10 -14.91
CA LYS A 9 -17.79 2.95 -14.79
C LYS A 9 -18.64 2.43 -13.64
N ASN A 10 -18.85 3.29 -12.64
CA ASN A 10 -19.57 2.99 -11.39
C ASN A 10 -18.95 1.87 -10.54
N HIS A 11 -17.71 1.47 -10.80
CA HIS A 11 -17.03 0.45 -10.01
C HIS A 11 -16.76 0.98 -8.59
N PHE A 12 -16.89 0.10 -7.58
CA PHE A 12 -16.77 0.46 -6.16
C PHE A 12 -15.46 1.19 -5.81
N CYS A 13 -14.39 0.83 -6.52
CA CYS A 13 -13.09 1.50 -6.45
C CYS A 13 -13.17 3.02 -6.66
N LEU A 14 -14.02 3.49 -7.57
CA LEU A 14 -14.16 4.91 -7.90
C LEU A 14 -15.30 5.56 -7.12
N THR A 15 -16.41 4.84 -6.92
CA THR A 15 -17.63 5.41 -6.32
C THR A 15 -17.53 5.59 -4.81
N SER A 16 -16.63 4.89 -4.12
CA SER A 16 -16.40 5.03 -2.67
C SER A 16 -15.51 6.23 -2.28
N GLN A 17 -15.08 7.05 -3.25
CA GLN A 17 -14.07 8.10 -3.02
C GLN A 17 -14.45 9.06 -1.88
N ASN A 18 -15.71 9.48 -1.81
CA ASN A 18 -16.14 10.48 -0.83
C ASN A 18 -16.03 9.95 0.60
N GLU A 19 -16.43 8.71 0.83
CA GLU A 19 -16.32 8.02 2.12
C GLU A 19 -14.84 7.82 2.50
N ILE A 20 -13.99 7.48 1.53
CA ILE A 20 -12.55 7.36 1.77
C ILE A 20 -11.92 8.71 2.11
N GLN A 21 -12.33 9.79 1.42
CA GLN A 21 -11.88 11.16 1.75
C GLN A 21 -12.29 11.58 3.16
N GLN A 22 -13.50 11.24 3.61
CA GLN A 22 -13.95 11.51 4.97
C GLN A 22 -13.07 10.80 6.01
N ILE A 23 -12.77 9.51 5.79
CA ILE A 23 -11.87 8.74 6.66
C ILE A 23 -10.47 9.36 6.66
N CYS A 24 -9.97 9.81 5.51
CA CYS A 24 -8.64 10.39 5.37
C CYS A 24 -8.52 11.86 5.82
N SER A 25 -9.63 12.51 6.18
CA SER A 25 -9.62 13.91 6.59
C SER A 25 -8.61 14.26 7.71
N PRO A 26 -8.36 13.41 8.75
CA PRO A 26 -7.35 13.73 9.76
C PRO A 26 -5.93 13.73 9.18
N LEU A 27 -5.64 12.81 8.26
CA LEU A 27 -4.35 12.74 7.58
C LEU A 27 -4.11 13.98 6.72
N PHE A 28 -5.14 14.43 6.01
CA PHE A 28 -5.07 15.62 5.16
C PHE A 28 -4.88 16.90 5.97
N LYS A 29 -5.59 17.02 7.10
CA LYS A 29 -5.52 18.20 7.97
C LYS A 29 -4.18 18.32 8.71
N HIS A 30 -3.59 17.20 9.12
CA HIS A 30 -2.47 17.20 10.08
C HIS A 30 -1.13 16.74 9.52
N PHE A 31 -1.13 16.07 8.36
CA PHE A 31 0.08 15.44 7.81
C PHE A 31 0.43 15.93 6.40
N ASN A 32 -0.19 17.01 5.93
CA ASN A 32 0.00 17.60 4.58
C ASN A 32 -0.05 16.55 3.45
N THR A 33 -0.74 15.43 3.67
CA THR A 33 -1.04 14.43 2.64
C THR A 33 -2.24 14.92 1.86
N THR A 34 -2.26 14.72 0.55
CA THR A 34 -3.40 15.10 -0.31
C THR A 34 -3.92 13.93 -1.12
N TYR A 35 -3.24 12.78 -1.04
CA TYR A 35 -3.57 11.58 -1.77
C TYR A 35 -3.43 10.36 -0.85
N PHE A 36 -4.44 9.51 -0.90
CA PHE A 36 -4.42 8.20 -0.26
C PHE A 36 -5.02 7.15 -1.17
N ASN A 37 -4.38 5.98 -1.22
CA ASN A 37 -4.93 4.81 -1.88
C ASN A 37 -4.60 3.54 -1.08
N PHE A 38 -5.63 2.77 -0.77
CA PHE A 38 -5.52 1.42 -0.23
C PHE A 38 -5.72 0.41 -1.35
N VAL A 39 -4.73 -0.44 -1.57
CA VAL A 39 -4.79 -1.52 -2.56
C VAL A 39 -4.51 -2.85 -1.88
N ARG A 40 -5.46 -3.77 -1.93
CA ARG A 40 -5.25 -5.17 -1.54
C ARG A 40 -5.02 -6.00 -2.79
N ARG A 41 -3.88 -6.67 -2.88
CA ARG A 41 -3.51 -7.53 -4.02
C ARG A 41 -3.50 -8.98 -3.61
N TYR A 42 -4.22 -9.81 -4.34
CA TYR A 42 -4.38 -11.22 -4.04
C TYR A 42 -3.42 -12.08 -4.87
N THR A 43 -3.15 -13.29 -4.40
CA THR A 43 -2.30 -14.26 -5.11
C THR A 43 -2.90 -14.75 -6.42
N ASP A 44 -4.21 -14.62 -6.60
CA ASP A 44 -4.92 -14.93 -7.85
C ASP A 44 -4.80 -13.82 -8.92
N GLY A 45 -4.08 -12.73 -8.62
CA GLY A 45 -3.85 -11.60 -9.53
C GLY A 45 -4.95 -10.54 -9.49
N SER A 46 -6.08 -10.78 -8.81
CA SER A 46 -7.11 -9.77 -8.57
C SER A 46 -6.63 -8.72 -7.56
N GLU A 47 -7.31 -7.58 -7.54
CA GLU A 47 -7.08 -6.57 -6.50
C GLU A 47 -8.35 -5.82 -6.09
N SER A 48 -8.36 -5.35 -4.85
CA SER A 48 -9.33 -4.39 -4.33
C SER A 48 -8.63 -3.04 -4.20
N CYS A 49 -9.32 -1.96 -4.53
CA CYS A 49 -8.76 -0.61 -4.48
C CYS A 49 -9.77 0.37 -3.87
N LEU A 50 -9.30 1.26 -3.00
CA LEU A 50 -10.06 2.31 -2.32
C LEU A 50 -9.22 3.58 -2.34
N THR A 51 -9.72 4.63 -3.00
CA THR A 51 -8.90 5.80 -3.36
C THR A 51 -9.57 7.11 -2.97
N THR A 52 -8.76 8.12 -2.67
CA THR A 52 -9.24 9.51 -2.55
C THR A 52 -9.19 10.29 -3.87
N ASP A 53 -8.62 9.70 -4.91
CA ASP A 53 -8.49 10.29 -6.25
C ASP A 53 -8.93 9.28 -7.33
N SER A 54 -10.22 9.30 -7.65
CA SER A 54 -10.84 8.45 -8.68
C SER A 54 -10.30 8.75 -10.07
N LYS A 55 -9.94 10.01 -10.38
CA LYS A 55 -9.44 10.38 -11.70
C LYS A 55 -8.07 9.77 -11.96
N TRP A 56 -7.15 9.87 -10.99
CA TRP A 56 -5.86 9.20 -11.08
C TRP A 56 -6.04 7.68 -11.17
N THR A 57 -6.94 7.14 -10.36
CA THR A 57 -7.15 5.69 -10.28
C THR A 57 -7.72 5.14 -11.58
N GLU A 58 -8.70 5.82 -12.17
CA GLU A 58 -9.22 5.51 -13.50
C GLU A 58 -8.11 5.54 -14.55
N PHE A 59 -7.35 6.65 -14.62
CA PHE A 59 -6.21 6.78 -15.53
C PHE A 59 -5.17 5.66 -15.36
N PHE A 60 -4.80 5.34 -14.12
CA PHE A 60 -3.84 4.29 -13.80
C PHE A 60 -4.23 2.93 -14.38
N TYR A 61 -5.52 2.62 -14.34
CA TYR A 61 -6.05 1.37 -14.87
C TYR A 61 -6.27 1.40 -16.38
N THR A 62 -6.82 2.48 -16.93
CA THR A 62 -7.07 2.61 -18.38
C THR A 62 -5.76 2.61 -19.17
N GLU A 63 -4.73 3.26 -18.64
CA GLU A 63 -3.38 3.30 -19.22
C GLU A 63 -2.50 2.10 -18.84
N ARG A 64 -3.08 1.12 -18.13
CA ARG A 64 -2.40 -0.13 -17.73
C ARG A 64 -1.10 0.10 -16.94
N LEU A 65 -1.02 1.19 -16.18
CA LEU A 65 0.15 1.52 -15.37
C LEU A 65 0.41 0.47 -14.26
N TYR A 66 -0.59 -0.32 -13.90
CA TYR A 66 -0.43 -1.49 -13.01
C TYR A 66 0.62 -2.49 -13.50
N GLN A 67 0.88 -2.57 -14.80
CA GLN A 67 1.93 -3.43 -15.35
C GLN A 67 3.35 -2.92 -15.07
N LYS A 68 3.49 -1.65 -14.65
CA LYS A 68 4.77 -0.97 -14.43
C LYS A 68 5.05 -0.70 -12.95
N VAL A 69 4.24 -1.26 -12.05
CA VAL A 69 4.38 -1.06 -10.60
C VAL A 69 5.57 -1.86 -10.06
N LEU A 70 6.64 -1.14 -9.71
CA LEU A 70 7.87 -1.74 -9.19
C LEU A 70 7.74 -2.21 -7.73
N SER A 71 6.80 -1.66 -6.95
CA SER A 71 6.61 -2.02 -5.55
C SER A 71 6.07 -3.45 -5.37
N ASP A 72 5.51 -4.06 -6.41
CA ASP A 72 5.02 -5.44 -6.41
C ASP A 72 6.11 -6.44 -6.00
N ARG A 73 7.38 -6.16 -6.33
CA ARG A 73 8.52 -7.03 -5.94
C ARG A 73 8.67 -7.19 -4.43
N TYR A 74 8.22 -6.20 -3.65
CA TYR A 74 8.37 -6.22 -2.20
C TYR A 74 7.29 -7.05 -1.49
N ALA A 75 6.16 -7.30 -2.13
CA ALA A 75 5.15 -8.24 -1.65
C ALA A 75 5.51 -9.71 -1.92
N ARG A 76 6.52 -9.98 -2.77
CA ARG A 76 6.86 -11.33 -3.27
C ARG A 76 7.77 -12.16 -2.36
N SER A 77 8.34 -11.59 -1.32
CA SER A 77 9.27 -12.33 -0.45
C SER A 77 8.48 -13.21 0.53
N THR A 78 8.29 -14.47 0.14
CA THR A 78 7.52 -15.52 0.85
C THR A 78 8.13 -15.92 2.19
N SER A 79 9.39 -15.56 2.46
CA SER A 79 10.02 -15.72 3.79
C SER A 79 9.57 -14.67 4.81
N LEU A 80 8.68 -13.74 4.45
CA LEU A 80 8.34 -12.54 5.25
C LEU A 80 6.83 -12.36 5.47
N ILE A 81 6.08 -13.45 5.68
CA ILE A 81 4.67 -13.37 6.07
C ILE A 81 4.57 -12.56 7.38
N HIS A 82 3.61 -11.62 7.47
CA HIS A 82 3.38 -10.72 8.63
C HIS A 82 4.39 -9.58 8.84
N ARG A 83 5.18 -9.19 7.83
CA ARG A 83 6.02 -7.98 7.94
C ARG A 83 5.31 -6.72 7.46
N VAL A 84 5.68 -5.62 8.08
CA VAL A 84 5.40 -4.25 7.61
C VAL A 84 6.62 -3.77 6.84
N LYS A 85 6.43 -3.28 5.62
CA LYS A 85 7.49 -2.62 4.84
C LYS A 85 7.09 -1.19 4.58
N HIS A 86 8.06 -0.29 4.63
CA HIS A 86 7.91 1.11 4.25
C HIS A 86 8.83 1.39 3.06
N ILE A 87 8.27 2.04 2.04
CA ILE A 87 8.99 2.33 0.79
C ILE A 87 8.69 3.76 0.35
N PRO A 88 9.64 4.69 0.58
CA PRO A 88 9.64 6.01 -0.05
C PRO A 88 9.62 5.92 -1.58
N TRP A 89 8.82 6.76 -2.23
CA TRP A 89 8.72 6.77 -3.69
C TRP A 89 9.99 7.27 -4.38
N THR A 90 10.90 7.90 -3.64
CA THR A 90 12.28 8.23 -4.06
C THR A 90 13.07 7.06 -4.56
N GLN A 91 12.84 5.86 -4.00
CA GLN A 91 13.46 4.62 -4.45
C GLN A 91 13.02 4.22 -5.87
N PHE A 92 12.00 4.89 -6.42
CA PHE A 92 11.46 4.68 -7.76
C PHE A 92 11.35 6.00 -8.54
N SER A 93 12.33 6.90 -8.42
CA SER A 93 12.35 8.20 -9.13
C SER A 93 12.05 8.10 -10.63
N ASN A 94 12.52 7.04 -11.29
CA ASN A 94 12.31 6.80 -12.72
C ASN A 94 11.11 5.89 -13.04
N SER A 95 10.23 5.60 -12.07
CA SER A 95 9.06 4.76 -12.33
C SER A 95 8.07 5.47 -13.26
N PRO A 96 7.61 4.83 -14.36
CA PRO A 96 6.57 5.40 -15.22
C PRO A 96 5.30 5.77 -14.45
N VAL A 97 4.95 5.02 -13.42
CA VAL A 97 3.79 5.29 -12.56
C VAL A 97 3.97 6.60 -11.80
N ARG A 98 5.11 6.77 -11.13
CA ARG A 98 5.41 8.00 -10.36
C ARG A 98 5.48 9.21 -11.28
N LEU A 99 6.16 9.08 -12.43
CA LEU A 99 6.29 10.16 -13.40
C LEU A 99 4.93 10.57 -13.97
N ALA A 100 4.06 9.61 -14.31
CA ALA A 100 2.71 9.90 -14.78
C ALA A 100 1.86 10.57 -13.68
N GLN A 101 1.89 10.07 -12.45
CA GLN A 101 1.15 10.65 -11.33
C GLN A 101 1.60 12.08 -11.02
N SER A 102 2.92 12.32 -11.04
CA SER A 102 3.49 13.66 -10.84
C SER A 102 3.08 14.62 -11.95
N LYS A 103 3.21 14.20 -13.22
CA LYS A 103 2.95 15.05 -14.39
C LYS A 103 1.46 15.39 -14.57
N HIS A 104 0.58 14.41 -14.41
CA HIS A 104 -0.83 14.55 -14.76
C HIS A 104 -1.74 14.88 -13.57
N PHE A 105 -1.32 14.55 -12.35
CA PHE A 105 -2.15 14.65 -11.14
C PHE A 105 -1.45 15.42 -10.01
N ASN A 106 -0.33 16.08 -10.31
CA ASN A 106 0.48 16.86 -9.38
C ASN A 106 0.85 16.10 -8.09
N THR A 107 0.96 14.77 -8.12
CA THR A 107 1.19 13.94 -6.92
C THR A 107 2.37 12.99 -7.13
N GLY A 108 3.60 13.51 -7.01
CA GLY A 108 4.83 12.76 -7.23
C GLY A 108 5.63 12.44 -5.98
N ILE A 109 5.23 12.97 -4.81
CA ILE A 109 5.93 12.79 -3.54
C ILE A 109 5.08 11.89 -2.64
N GLY A 110 5.69 10.85 -2.07
CA GLY A 110 4.93 9.91 -1.28
C GLY A 110 5.73 8.74 -0.71
N SER A 111 5.00 7.86 -0.04
CA SER A 111 5.49 6.59 0.50
C SER A 111 4.43 5.52 0.45
N THR A 112 4.87 4.27 0.47
CA THR A 112 3.99 3.11 0.56
C THR A 112 4.28 2.34 1.84
N ILE A 113 3.24 2.00 2.61
CA ILE A 113 3.31 0.98 3.67
C ILE A 113 2.69 -0.31 3.14
N ILE A 114 3.38 -1.44 3.32
CA ILE A 114 2.93 -2.75 2.85
C ILE A 114 2.79 -3.71 4.03
N PHE A 115 1.62 -4.32 4.19
CA PHE A 115 1.37 -5.41 5.12
C PHE A 115 1.20 -6.72 4.33
N THR A 116 2.10 -7.68 4.52
CA THR A 116 2.01 -8.99 3.85
C THR A 116 1.20 -10.00 4.67
N ARG A 117 0.40 -10.82 3.98
CA ARG A 117 -0.39 -11.94 4.51
C ARG A 117 -0.19 -13.16 3.63
N SER A 118 -0.76 -14.31 4.03
CA SER A 118 -0.58 -15.58 3.31
C SER A 118 -1.15 -15.57 1.89
N ASN A 119 -2.28 -14.87 1.67
CA ASN A 119 -3.02 -14.88 0.40
C ASN A 119 -3.23 -13.49 -0.22
N TYR A 120 -2.72 -12.44 0.42
CA TYR A 120 -2.74 -11.07 -0.12
C TYR A 120 -1.66 -10.19 0.50
N ALA A 121 -1.45 -9.03 -0.11
CA ALA A 121 -0.71 -7.93 0.51
C ALA A 121 -1.53 -6.64 0.42
N ASP A 122 -1.55 -5.89 1.51
CA ASP A 122 -2.20 -4.59 1.59
C ASP A 122 -1.17 -3.48 1.43
N PHE A 123 -1.41 -2.59 0.49
CA PHE A 123 -0.58 -1.45 0.16
C PHE A 123 -1.34 -0.19 0.55
N PHE A 124 -0.70 0.66 1.32
CA PHE A 124 -1.19 1.97 1.74
C PHE A 124 -0.28 3.00 1.10
N HIS A 125 -0.79 3.65 0.06
CA HIS A 125 -0.09 4.67 -0.68
C HIS A 125 -0.46 6.04 -0.12
N PHE A 126 0.56 6.77 0.33
CA PHE A 126 0.46 8.11 0.88
C PHE A 126 1.15 9.07 -0.08
N GLY A 127 0.45 10.10 -0.54
CA GLY A 127 1.01 11.07 -1.47
C GLY A 127 0.65 12.50 -1.11
N THR A 128 1.49 13.42 -1.55
CA THR A 128 1.22 14.85 -1.47
C THR A 128 1.54 15.52 -2.80
N ARG A 129 1.20 16.80 -2.88
CA ARG A 129 1.46 17.61 -4.07
C ARG A 129 2.95 17.82 -4.31
N ASN A 130 3.35 18.00 -5.58
CA ASN A 130 4.76 18.15 -5.94
C ASN A 130 5.43 19.37 -5.28
N GLU A 131 4.68 20.42 -4.96
CA GLU A 131 5.20 21.60 -4.26
C GLU A 131 5.62 21.34 -2.81
N ASN A 132 5.10 20.27 -2.18
CA ASN A 132 5.37 19.93 -0.77
C ASN A 132 6.63 19.04 -0.65
N ILE A 133 7.76 19.53 -1.18
CA ILE A 133 9.03 18.79 -1.26
C ILE A 133 9.55 18.30 0.11
N GLU A 134 9.24 19.02 1.18
CA GLU A 134 9.61 18.68 2.56
C GLU A 134 8.97 17.38 3.05
N MET A 135 7.85 16.98 2.44
CA MET A 135 7.17 15.74 2.78
C MET A 135 7.93 14.50 2.31
N GLU A 136 8.86 14.63 1.38
CA GLU A 136 9.67 13.50 0.91
C GLU A 136 10.51 12.93 2.06
N GLU A 137 11.22 13.80 2.78
CA GLU A 137 11.99 13.44 3.97
C GLU A 137 11.07 13.02 5.12
N ARG A 138 9.96 13.74 5.33
CA ARG A 138 9.01 13.41 6.40
C ARG A 138 8.41 12.01 6.25
N TYR A 139 8.02 11.65 5.04
CA TYR A 139 7.53 10.30 4.77
C TYR A 139 8.62 9.25 4.93
N ALA A 140 9.88 9.57 4.63
CA ALA A 140 11.02 8.67 4.82
C ALA A 140 11.36 8.43 6.30
N ASN A 141 11.29 9.48 7.12
CA ASN A 141 11.80 9.46 8.49
C ASN A 141 10.76 9.14 9.56
N PHE A 142 9.45 9.23 9.25
CA PHE A 142 8.37 8.99 10.23
C PHE A 142 7.38 7.90 9.79
N PRO A 143 7.84 6.67 9.45
CA PRO A 143 6.96 5.60 9.01
C PRO A 143 5.92 5.19 10.06
N GLU A 144 6.19 5.38 11.35
CA GLU A 144 5.27 5.03 12.45
C GLU A 144 3.96 5.79 12.35
N SER A 145 3.98 7.06 11.93
CA SER A 145 2.77 7.86 11.75
C SER A 145 1.90 7.30 10.61
N LEU A 146 2.53 6.87 9.51
CA LEU A 146 1.85 6.25 8.38
C LEU A 146 1.28 4.86 8.75
N ILE A 147 2.01 4.09 9.56
CA ILE A 147 1.57 2.79 10.08
C ILE A 147 0.39 2.97 11.04
N GLN A 148 0.44 3.94 11.95
CA GLN A 148 -0.68 4.28 12.83
C GLN A 148 -1.91 4.69 12.03
N PHE A 149 -1.73 5.51 10.99
CA PHE A 149 -2.84 5.84 10.10
C PHE A 149 -3.38 4.60 9.38
N ALA A 150 -2.54 3.69 8.89
CA ALA A 150 -3.00 2.45 8.26
C ALA A 150 -3.87 1.61 9.22
N HIS A 151 -3.50 1.54 10.51
CA HIS A 151 -4.33 0.89 11.53
C HIS A 151 -5.66 1.62 11.77
N TYR A 152 -5.62 2.95 11.87
CA TYR A 152 -6.83 3.77 11.94
C TYR A 152 -7.75 3.54 10.74
N PHE A 153 -7.19 3.46 9.53
CA PHE A 153 -7.93 3.20 8.30
C PHE A 153 -8.57 1.81 8.30
N TYR A 154 -7.87 0.76 8.78
CA TYR A 154 -8.49 -0.55 8.95
C TYR A 154 -9.70 -0.52 9.88
N ASP A 155 -9.64 0.26 10.96
CA ASP A 155 -10.74 0.34 11.92
C ASP A 155 -11.93 1.13 11.33
N LYS A 156 -11.68 2.35 10.86
CA LYS A 156 -12.74 3.24 10.34
C LYS A 156 -13.27 2.81 8.98
N GLY A 157 -12.41 2.27 8.13
CA GLY A 157 -12.72 1.80 6.78
C GLY A 157 -13.17 0.35 6.70
N ARG A 158 -13.34 -0.36 7.83
CA ARG A 158 -13.62 -1.81 7.86
C ARG A 158 -14.72 -2.24 6.88
N LYS A 159 -15.88 -1.57 6.90
CA LYS A 159 -17.01 -1.88 6.01
C LYS A 159 -16.67 -1.64 4.54
N LEU A 160 -15.92 -0.58 4.23
CA LEU A 160 -15.49 -0.28 2.85
C LEU A 160 -14.46 -1.30 2.37
N ILE A 161 -13.53 -1.70 3.23
CA ILE A 161 -12.57 -2.77 2.94
C ILE A 161 -13.33 -4.07 2.67
N GLU A 162 -14.22 -4.49 3.57
CA GLU A 162 -15.06 -5.68 3.40
C GLU A 162 -15.81 -5.64 2.07
N ASN A 163 -16.50 -4.54 1.76
CA ASN A 163 -17.22 -4.36 0.49
C ASN A 163 -16.28 -4.43 -0.73
N SER A 164 -15.12 -3.76 -0.68
CA SER A 164 -14.13 -3.78 -1.77
C SER A 164 -13.54 -5.18 -2.00
N THR A 165 -13.55 -6.04 -0.97
CA THR A 165 -12.98 -7.38 -1.03
C THR A 165 -13.96 -8.45 -1.50
N GLN A 166 -15.24 -8.11 -1.66
CA GLN A 166 -16.23 -8.98 -2.29
C GLN A 166 -15.84 -9.24 -3.76
N LYS A 167 -16.05 -10.47 -4.25
CA LYS A 167 -15.56 -10.90 -5.57
C LYS A 167 -16.03 -10.00 -6.73
N ASN A 168 -17.26 -9.50 -6.67
CA ASN A 168 -17.85 -8.59 -7.66
C ASN A 168 -17.27 -7.17 -7.65
N ASN A 169 -16.57 -6.78 -6.57
CA ASN A 169 -15.95 -5.47 -6.43
C ASN A 169 -14.42 -5.51 -6.56
N ARG A 170 -13.86 -6.69 -6.88
CA ARG A 170 -12.44 -6.83 -7.20
C ARG A 170 -12.21 -6.53 -8.67
N LEU A 171 -11.11 -5.84 -8.93
CA LEU A 171 -10.57 -5.63 -10.26
C LEU A 171 -9.85 -6.91 -10.69
N ILE A 172 -10.26 -7.45 -11.84
CA ILE A 172 -9.63 -8.62 -12.45
C ILE A 172 -8.71 -8.12 -13.57
N LEU A 173 -7.41 -8.24 -13.36
CA LEU A 173 -6.38 -7.76 -14.27
C LEU A 173 -5.77 -8.95 -15.03
N THR A 174 -6.45 -9.40 -16.09
CA THR A 174 -6.11 -10.64 -16.82
C THR A 174 -4.76 -10.61 -17.53
N ASP A 175 -4.24 -9.42 -17.83
CA ASP A 175 -2.94 -9.19 -18.45
C ASP A 175 -1.86 -8.76 -17.45
N ARG A 176 -2.18 -8.72 -16.15
CA ARG A 176 -1.17 -8.48 -15.14
C ARG A 176 -0.22 -9.67 -15.13
N ILE A 177 1.07 -9.40 -15.33
CA ILE A 177 2.12 -10.41 -15.19
C ILE A 177 2.15 -10.84 -13.73
N VAL A 178 1.42 -11.91 -13.41
CA VAL A 178 1.60 -12.66 -12.18
C VAL A 178 2.90 -13.43 -12.37
N HIS A 179 4.00 -12.88 -11.85
CA HIS A 179 5.24 -13.66 -11.80
C HIS A 179 4.93 -14.90 -10.97
N LYS A 180 4.99 -16.08 -11.60
CA LYS A 180 4.79 -17.37 -10.91
C LYS A 180 5.74 -17.40 -9.72
N TYR A 181 5.17 -17.61 -8.54
CA TYR A 181 5.90 -17.71 -7.29
C TYR A 181 6.72 -19.01 -7.32
N GLU A 182 8.03 -18.91 -7.55
CA GLU A 182 8.93 -19.97 -7.10
C GLU A 182 9.18 -19.70 -5.62
N MET A 183 8.72 -20.62 -4.76
CA MET A 183 9.17 -20.62 -3.38
C MET A 183 10.70 -20.74 -3.41
N PRO A 184 11.46 -19.86 -2.75
CA PRO A 184 12.89 -20.08 -2.63
C PRO A 184 13.11 -21.46 -1.98
N PRO A 185 14.20 -22.15 -2.34
CA PRO A 185 14.56 -23.42 -1.70
C PRO A 185 14.49 -23.28 -0.18
N LYS A 186 14.00 -24.32 0.50
CA LYS A 186 13.80 -24.33 1.96
C LYS A 186 15.07 -24.01 2.76
N ASP A 187 16.23 -23.98 2.12
CA ASP A 187 17.51 -23.75 2.76
C ASP A 187 17.86 -22.25 2.94
N ASN A 188 16.99 -21.34 2.47
CA ASN A 188 17.14 -19.88 2.64
C ASN A 188 16.18 -19.26 3.67
N TYR A 189 15.68 -20.04 4.63
CA TYR A 189 14.92 -19.47 5.74
C TYR A 189 15.83 -18.70 6.70
N PHE A 190 15.42 -17.47 6.98
CA PHE A 190 16.02 -16.54 7.93
C PHE A 190 16.26 -17.22 9.30
N ASN A 191 17.52 -17.29 9.74
CA ASN A 191 17.87 -17.81 11.07
C ASN A 191 17.47 -16.78 12.14
N LEU A 192 16.39 -17.07 12.84
CA LEU A 192 15.79 -16.20 13.86
C LEU A 192 16.77 -15.94 15.03
N GLU A 193 17.56 -16.95 15.42
CA GLU A 193 18.52 -16.86 16.52
C GLU A 193 19.66 -15.89 16.19
N LYS A 194 20.15 -15.92 14.94
CA LYS A 194 21.20 -15.01 14.45
C LYS A 194 20.73 -13.55 14.44
N PHE A 195 19.48 -13.30 14.06
CA PHE A 195 18.92 -11.95 14.06
C PHE A 195 18.73 -11.41 15.49
N THR A 196 18.30 -12.25 16.43
CA THR A 196 18.10 -11.84 17.84
C THR A 196 19.41 -11.61 18.58
N SER A 197 20.49 -12.31 18.23
CA SER A 197 21.81 -12.11 18.86
C SER A 197 22.55 -10.86 18.36
N GLU A 198 22.33 -10.47 17.10
CA GLU A 198 23.04 -9.35 16.46
C GLU A 198 22.27 -8.01 16.57
N SER A 199 20.99 -8.05 16.92
CA SER A 199 20.13 -6.86 17.06
C SER A 199 20.13 -6.34 18.50
N ILE A 200 21.23 -5.71 18.94
CA ILE A 200 21.19 -4.85 20.14
C ILE A 200 20.18 -3.72 19.84
N PRO A 201 19.11 -3.58 20.64
CA PRO A 201 17.99 -2.71 20.30
C PRO A 201 18.40 -1.25 20.43
N LYS A 202 18.45 -0.54 19.30
CA LYS A 202 18.22 0.89 19.25
C LYS A 202 16.93 1.13 18.47
N ASN A 203 15.83 1.24 19.21
CA ASN A 203 14.58 1.89 18.82
C ASN A 203 13.67 1.19 17.79
N LEU A 204 13.43 -0.12 17.90
CA LEU A 204 12.31 -0.76 17.17
C LEU A 204 11.10 -0.92 18.10
N CYS A 205 10.03 -0.18 17.79
CA CYS A 205 8.71 -0.37 18.38
C CYS A 205 8.06 -1.63 17.76
N TYR A 206 7.83 -2.66 18.57
CA TYR A 206 7.01 -3.81 18.17
C TYR A 206 5.58 -3.62 18.68
N ILE A 207 4.59 -3.78 17.80
CA ILE A 207 3.17 -3.86 18.18
C ILE A 207 2.81 -5.35 18.28
N LEU A 208 2.72 -5.87 19.50
CA LEU A 208 2.14 -7.18 19.77
C LEU A 208 0.63 -7.02 19.99
N LYS A 209 -0.17 -7.83 19.29
CA LYS A 209 -1.62 -7.88 19.48
C LYS A 209 -1.94 -8.94 20.53
N GLU A 210 -1.98 -8.54 21.80
CA GLU A 210 -2.60 -9.35 22.85
C GLU A 210 -3.97 -8.77 23.22
N ARG A 211 -5.01 -9.61 23.14
CA ARG A 211 -6.35 -9.36 23.72
C ARG A 211 -6.99 -8.02 23.35
N GLY A 212 -6.82 -7.58 22.10
CA GLY A 212 -7.52 -6.40 21.56
C GLY A 212 -7.05 -5.05 22.11
N LYS A 213 -5.88 -4.99 22.76
CA LYS A 213 -5.23 -3.74 23.16
C LYS A 213 -3.89 -3.58 22.46
N TYR A 214 -3.63 -2.38 21.93
CA TYR A 214 -2.34 -2.00 21.37
C TYR A 214 -1.45 -1.55 22.52
N ILE A 215 -0.38 -2.27 22.81
CA ILE A 215 0.60 -1.86 23.81
C ILE A 215 1.80 -1.24 23.09
N CYS A 216 2.03 0.04 23.34
CA CYS A 216 3.22 0.74 22.87
C CYS A 216 4.23 0.76 24.02
N HIS A 217 5.31 -0.01 23.91
CA HIS A 217 6.40 0.07 24.88
C HIS A 217 7.34 1.20 24.47
N LYS A 218 7.36 2.26 25.29
CA LYS A 218 8.47 3.22 25.29
C LYS A 218 9.48 2.70 26.31
N LEU A 219 10.63 2.22 25.85
CA LEU A 219 11.75 1.96 26.77
C LEU A 219 12.33 3.31 27.20
N LYS A 220 12.46 3.49 28.53
CA LYS A 220 13.20 4.60 29.13
C LYS A 220 14.69 4.39 28.93
#